data_AF-G9P5K3-F1
#
_entry.id   AF-G9P5K3-F1
#
_cell.length_a   1.000
_cell.length_b   1.000
_cell.length_c   1.000
_cell.angle_alpha   90.00
_cell.angle_beta   90.00
_cell.angle_gamma   90.00
#
_symmetry.space_group_name_H-M   'P 1'
#
loop_
_entity.id
_entity.type
_entity.pdbx_description
1 polymer ?
#
loop_
_entity_poly.entity_id
_entity_poly.type
_entity_poly.pdbx_seq_one_letter_code
_entity_poly.pdbx_strand_id
1 'polypeptide(L)'
;MVNYGPSGACHACREKRKKCDQSRPDLEVEISEPPSSLPHSSAIVNKVSKKFSVLCTPLFNQSSSAIDFFYASTVSLVRKAKALLDNEAEATVDQLCQLKSEAEQLREAYDTWPATVPLEWIPKSVGLITPKAEDTLPQVGYWPTTILSYYDLYIASLWNNYRKAALLMLSIILRCHYRINGDLSDRIFEYSIQKDILKQSEGIVSSIPYLLTADLPAFVENAAKRSPPIIPGQPIGGLLSMHTLFVLATLPMIEEELRIYARDCLAWIGAHMGIGQATVLSKYTKLNQFQYATEARVIIWTGMLI
;
A
#
# COMPACT_ATOMS: atom_id res chain seq x y z
N MET A 1 35.18 -25.15 -15.17
CA MET A 1 35.37 -26.46 -14.52
C MET A 1 34.20 -27.34 -14.89
N VAL A 2 34.39 -28.32 -15.79
CA VAL A 2 33.35 -29.29 -16.17
C VAL A 2 33.61 -30.56 -15.38
N ASN A 3 32.69 -30.93 -14.50
CA ASN A 3 32.83 -32.05 -13.58
C ASN A 3 32.31 -33.33 -14.25
N TYR A 4 33.19 -34.29 -14.55
CA TYR A 4 32.88 -35.57 -15.23
C TYR A 4 32.59 -36.70 -14.23
N GLY A 5 31.79 -36.42 -13.20
CA GLY A 5 31.36 -37.42 -12.21
C GLY A 5 29.93 -37.92 -12.46
N PRO A 6 29.59 -39.19 -12.17
CA PRO A 6 28.24 -39.70 -12.29
C PRO A 6 27.27 -38.92 -11.39
N SER A 7 26.23 -38.31 -11.97
CA SER A 7 25.30 -37.45 -11.23
C SER A 7 24.47 -38.24 -10.21
N GLY A 8 24.61 -37.94 -8.93
CA GLY A 8 23.88 -38.53 -7.80
C GLY A 8 22.38 -38.15 -7.70
N ALA A 9 21.73 -37.82 -8.80
CA ALA A 9 20.30 -37.52 -8.83
C ALA A 9 19.47 -38.81 -8.79
N CYS A 10 18.45 -38.86 -7.92
CA CYS A 10 17.52 -39.99 -7.82
C CYS A 10 16.67 -40.16 -9.10
N HIS A 11 16.04 -41.33 -9.26
CA HIS A 11 15.27 -41.67 -10.46
C HIS A 11 14.15 -40.65 -10.76
N ALA A 12 13.40 -40.23 -9.73
CA ALA A 12 12.31 -39.27 -9.87
C ALA A 12 12.78 -37.89 -10.36
N CYS A 13 13.95 -37.43 -9.91
CA CYS A 13 14.54 -36.17 -10.36
C CYS A 13 15.08 -36.26 -11.79
N ARG A 14 15.61 -37.43 -12.20
CA ARG A 14 16.04 -37.69 -13.59
C ARG A 14 14.86 -37.64 -14.56
N GLU A 15 13.76 -38.29 -14.20
CA GLU A 15 12.54 -38.30 -15.03
C GLU A 15 11.95 -36.90 -15.21
N LYS A 16 12.01 -36.08 -14.15
CA LYS A 16 11.48 -34.71 -14.16
C LYS A 16 12.46 -33.64 -14.65
N ARG A 17 13.70 -34.02 -15.01
CA ARG A 17 14.79 -33.10 -15.42
C ARG A 17 14.98 -31.92 -14.45
N LYS A 18 14.94 -32.17 -13.15
CA LYS A 18 15.16 -31.16 -12.09
C LYS A 18 16.36 -31.52 -11.20
N LYS A 19 17.00 -30.50 -10.63
CA LYS A 19 18.15 -30.67 -9.72
C LYS A 19 17.69 -31.34 -8.42
N CYS A 20 18.42 -32.36 -7.98
CA CYS A 20 18.13 -33.11 -6.76
C CYS A 20 18.79 -32.38 -5.57
N ASP A 21 18.00 -31.78 -4.69
CA ASP A 21 18.49 -31.23 -3.42
C ASP A 21 18.45 -32.34 -2.36
N GLN A 22 19.61 -32.75 -1.86
CA GLN A 22 19.75 -33.81 -0.85
C GLN A 22 19.43 -33.34 0.59
N SER A 23 18.76 -32.20 0.76
CA SER A 23 18.55 -31.56 2.06
C SER A 23 17.07 -31.49 2.51
N ARG A 24 16.16 -32.24 1.87
CA ARG A 24 14.75 -32.29 2.31
C ARG A 24 14.46 -33.63 2.99
N PRO A 25 14.08 -33.66 4.28
CA PRO A 25 13.71 -34.90 4.96
C PRO A 25 12.39 -35.45 4.41
N ASP A 26 12.38 -36.76 4.16
CA ASP A 26 11.24 -37.52 3.66
C ASP A 26 10.11 -37.54 4.70
N LEU A 27 8.98 -36.94 4.37
CA LEU A 27 7.71 -37.16 5.07
C LEU A 27 7.08 -38.42 4.47
N GLU A 28 7.34 -39.57 5.11
CA GLU A 28 6.63 -40.82 4.85
C GLU A 28 5.17 -40.64 5.26
N VAL A 29 4.26 -40.67 4.27
CA VAL A 29 2.82 -40.80 4.50
C VAL A 29 2.50 -42.28 4.35
N GLU A 30 2.28 -42.96 5.48
CA GLU A 30 1.68 -44.29 5.51
C GLU A 30 0.27 -44.23 4.89
N ILE A 31 0.06 -45.01 3.83
CA ILE A 31 -1.25 -45.26 3.23
C ILE A 31 -1.76 -46.58 3.80
N SER A 32 -2.73 -46.52 4.70
CA SER A 32 -3.53 -47.68 5.10
C SER A 32 -4.68 -47.88 4.10
N GLU A 33 -4.81 -49.10 3.58
CA GLU A 33 -5.91 -49.49 2.69
C GLU A 33 -7.26 -49.53 3.44
N PRO A 34 -8.39 -49.20 2.78
CA PRO A 34 -9.70 -49.18 3.43
C PRO A 34 -10.47 -50.50 3.27
N PRO A 35 -11.32 -50.91 4.23
CA PRO A 35 -12.28 -51.97 3.99
C PRO A 35 -13.50 -51.45 3.24
N SER A 36 -13.95 -52.27 2.30
CA SER A 36 -15.12 -52.14 1.44
C SER A 36 -16.45 -52.06 2.19
N SER A 37 -17.27 -51.04 1.89
CA SER A 37 -18.67 -51.17 1.39
C SER A 37 -19.42 -49.83 1.40
N LEU A 38 -20.08 -49.55 0.28
CA LEU A 38 -20.96 -48.42 -0.06
C LEU A 38 -22.34 -48.53 0.67
N PRO A 39 -23.19 -47.45 0.79
CA PRO A 39 -23.69 -46.70 -0.37
C PRO A 39 -23.94 -45.18 -0.26
N HIS A 40 -23.74 -44.55 -1.43
CA HIS A 40 -24.45 -43.43 -2.04
C HIS A 40 -24.75 -42.16 -1.22
N SER A 41 -23.96 -41.10 -1.46
CA SER A 41 -24.52 -39.77 -1.69
C SER A 41 -23.63 -38.98 -2.65
N SER A 42 -24.21 -38.55 -3.76
CA SER A 42 -23.57 -37.75 -4.81
C SER A 42 -23.34 -36.32 -4.32
N ALA A 43 -22.16 -36.03 -3.79
CA ALA A 43 -21.69 -34.66 -3.61
C ALA A 43 -20.84 -34.26 -4.82
N ILE A 44 -21.39 -33.37 -5.64
CA ILE A 44 -20.65 -32.64 -6.68
C ILE A 44 -19.52 -31.88 -5.97
N VAL A 45 -18.29 -32.39 -6.09
CA VAL A 45 -17.09 -31.67 -5.65
C VAL A 45 -16.90 -30.51 -6.62
N ASN A 46 -17.46 -29.36 -6.28
CA ASN A 46 -17.13 -28.10 -6.93
C ASN A 46 -15.63 -27.87 -6.76
N LYS A 47 -14.88 -28.00 -7.86
CA LYS A 47 -13.52 -27.50 -7.98
C LYS A 47 -13.56 -26.00 -7.71
N VAL A 48 -13.26 -25.59 -6.48
CA VAL A 48 -13.00 -24.19 -6.14
C VAL A 48 -11.72 -23.80 -6.89
N SER A 49 -11.90 -23.10 -8.00
CA SER A 49 -10.81 -22.38 -8.67
C SER A 49 -10.24 -21.39 -7.65
N LYS A 50 -9.02 -21.65 -7.16
CA LYS A 50 -8.29 -20.74 -6.27
C LYS A 50 -7.98 -19.47 -7.06
N LYS A 51 -8.86 -18.47 -6.96
CA LYS A 51 -8.56 -17.11 -7.44
C LYS A 51 -7.61 -16.47 -6.44
N PHE A 52 -6.42 -16.11 -6.89
CA PHE A 52 -5.47 -15.36 -6.08
C PHE A 52 -5.97 -13.91 -5.94
N SER A 53 -5.83 -13.36 -4.74
CA SER A 53 -6.04 -11.95 -4.44
C SER A 53 -5.04 -11.08 -5.21
N VAL A 54 -5.40 -9.82 -5.43
CA VAL A 54 -4.50 -8.78 -5.98
C VAL A 54 -3.33 -8.49 -5.00
N LEU A 55 -3.25 -9.18 -3.88
CA LEU A 55 -2.12 -9.10 -2.95
C LEU A 55 -1.53 -10.48 -2.62
N CYS A 56 -1.85 -11.51 -3.43
CA CYS A 56 -1.41 -12.89 -3.23
C CYS A 56 -1.68 -13.43 -1.81
N THR A 57 -2.75 -12.95 -1.16
CA THR A 57 -3.22 -13.48 0.12
C THR A 57 -3.63 -14.95 -0.07
N PRO A 58 -3.18 -15.90 0.78
CA PRO A 58 -3.94 -17.13 0.97
C PRO A 58 -5.34 -16.71 1.42
N LEU A 59 -6.37 -17.16 0.71
CA LEU A 59 -7.77 -16.88 1.03
C LEU A 59 -8.12 -17.52 2.38
N PHE A 60 -7.71 -16.89 3.48
CA PHE A 60 -8.43 -17.02 4.73
C PHE A 60 -9.71 -16.21 4.55
N ASN A 61 -10.80 -16.94 4.39
CA ASN A 61 -12.18 -16.44 4.36
C ASN A 61 -12.36 -15.24 5.31
N GLN A 62 -12.54 -14.03 4.76
CA GLN A 62 -13.74 -13.18 4.94
C GLN A 62 -13.55 -11.65 4.80
N SER A 63 -12.36 -11.06 4.70
CA SER A 63 -12.22 -9.57 4.60
C SER A 63 -11.35 -9.04 3.44
N SER A 64 -10.38 -9.82 2.96
CA SER A 64 -9.43 -9.39 1.92
C SER A 64 -10.02 -9.32 0.51
N SER A 65 -11.12 -10.02 0.23
CA SER A 65 -11.81 -9.92 -1.07
C SER A 65 -12.46 -8.55 -1.30
N ALA A 66 -12.86 -7.84 -0.24
CA ALA A 66 -13.50 -6.53 -0.33
C ALA A 66 -12.50 -5.44 -0.73
N ILE A 67 -11.29 -5.46 -0.15
CA ILE A 67 -10.28 -4.41 -0.39
C ILE A 67 -9.75 -4.45 -1.84
N ASP A 68 -9.57 -5.65 -2.40
CA ASP A 68 -9.14 -5.84 -3.79
C ASP A 68 -10.16 -5.26 -4.78
N PHE A 69 -11.45 -5.45 -4.49
CA PHE A 69 -12.53 -4.86 -5.28
C PHE A 69 -12.49 -3.32 -5.21
N PHE A 70 -12.28 -2.75 -4.02
CA PHE A 70 -12.17 -1.30 -3.86
C PHE A 70 -10.96 -0.73 -4.61
N TYR A 71 -9.83 -1.44 -4.61
CA TYR A 71 -8.64 -1.03 -5.36
C TYR A 71 -8.85 -1.07 -6.87
N ALA A 72 -9.49 -2.10 -7.40
CA ALA A 72 -9.82 -2.17 -8.82
C ALA A 72 -10.71 -1.00 -9.25
N SER A 73 -11.76 -0.71 -8.46
CA SER A 73 -12.65 0.43 -8.67
C SER A 73 -11.92 1.77 -8.57
N THR A 74 -10.97 1.90 -7.64
CA THR A 74 -10.14 3.11 -7.48
C THR A 74 -9.33 3.40 -8.74
N VAL A 75 -8.69 2.39 -9.34
CA VAL A 75 -7.90 2.57 -10.56
C VAL A 75 -8.79 3.00 -11.74
N SER A 76 -9.96 2.38 -11.86
CA SER A 76 -10.94 2.75 -12.90
C SER A 76 -11.37 4.22 -12.75
N LEU A 77 -11.73 4.61 -11.53
CA LEU A 77 -12.25 5.93 -11.25
C LEU A 77 -11.18 7.03 -11.38
N VAL A 78 -9.94 6.76 -10.96
CA VAL A 78 -8.82 7.70 -11.16
C VAL A 78 -8.55 7.93 -12.65
N ARG A 79 -8.67 6.89 -13.50
CA ARG A 79 -8.52 7.03 -14.95
C ARG A 79 -9.65 7.88 -15.55
N LYS A 80 -10.90 7.64 -15.12
CA LYS A 80 -12.06 8.44 -15.52
C LYS A 80 -11.91 9.91 -15.09
N ALA A 81 -11.50 10.13 -13.85
CA ALA A 81 -11.22 11.45 -13.29
C ALA A 81 -10.13 12.18 -14.05
N LYS A 82 -9.05 11.50 -14.44
CA LYS A 82 -8.00 12.08 -15.28
C LYS A 82 -8.57 12.63 -16.60
N ALA A 83 -9.39 11.82 -17.28
CA ALA A 83 -9.99 12.22 -18.56
C ALA A 83 -10.93 13.43 -18.41
N LEU A 84 -11.72 13.49 -17.33
CA LEU A 84 -12.73 14.53 -17.13
C LEU A 84 -12.19 15.79 -16.42
N LEU A 85 -11.22 15.65 -15.52
CA LEU A 85 -10.76 16.72 -14.64
C LEU A 85 -9.43 17.35 -15.06
N ASP A 86 -8.65 16.73 -15.97
CA ASP A 86 -7.41 17.36 -16.47
C ASP A 86 -7.68 18.26 -17.69
N ASN A 87 -8.78 18.06 -18.43
CA ASN A 87 -9.24 18.96 -19.51
C ASN A 87 -10.36 19.87 -18.98
N GLU A 88 -10.13 21.19 -18.93
CA GLU A 88 -11.07 22.15 -18.34
C GLU A 88 -12.31 22.43 -19.21
N ALA A 89 -12.23 22.21 -20.52
CA ALA A 89 -13.25 22.65 -21.47
C ALA A 89 -14.27 21.56 -21.91
N GLU A 90 -14.09 20.29 -21.54
CA GLU A 90 -14.82 19.17 -22.18
C GLU A 90 -15.84 18.46 -21.29
N ALA A 91 -15.72 18.53 -19.97
CA ALA A 91 -16.59 17.78 -19.07
C ALA A 91 -17.90 18.51 -18.80
N THR A 92 -19.04 17.85 -19.02
CA THR A 92 -20.35 18.40 -18.68
C THR A 92 -20.59 18.35 -17.17
N VAL A 93 -21.47 19.23 -16.66
CA VAL A 93 -21.85 19.23 -15.23
C VAL A 93 -22.40 17.85 -14.82
N ASP A 94 -23.21 17.21 -15.66
CA ASP A 94 -23.75 15.87 -15.37
C ASP A 94 -22.64 14.81 -15.24
N GLN A 95 -21.63 14.85 -16.11
CA GLN A 95 -20.47 13.94 -16.02
C GLN A 95 -19.68 14.16 -14.71
N LEU A 96 -19.53 15.42 -14.28
CA LEU A 96 -18.86 15.77 -13.04
C LEU A 96 -19.67 15.34 -11.80
N CYS A 97 -20.99 15.54 -11.82
CA CYS A 97 -21.91 15.08 -10.78
C CYS A 97 -21.87 13.55 -10.66
N GLN A 98 -21.89 12.83 -11.78
CA GLN A 98 -21.77 11.38 -11.79
C GLN A 98 -20.40 10.92 -11.23
N LEU A 99 -19.30 11.54 -11.69
CA LEU A 99 -17.96 11.22 -11.20
C LEU A 99 -17.84 11.47 -9.68
N LYS A 100 -18.39 12.59 -9.20
CA LYS A 100 -18.43 12.91 -7.77
C LYS A 100 -19.20 11.85 -6.98
N SER A 101 -20.40 11.48 -7.43
CA SER A 101 -21.22 10.47 -6.75
C SER A 101 -20.54 9.10 -6.71
N GLU A 102 -19.92 8.66 -7.80
CA GLU A 102 -19.14 7.41 -7.85
C GLU A 102 -17.96 7.45 -6.86
N ALA A 103 -17.29 8.60 -6.72
CA ALA A 103 -16.19 8.77 -5.77
C ALA A 103 -16.67 8.78 -4.32
N GLU A 104 -17.82 9.40 -4.04
CA GLU A 104 -18.45 9.41 -2.71
C GLU A 104 -18.85 7.99 -2.28
N GLN A 105 -19.49 7.22 -3.16
CA GLN A 105 -19.85 5.82 -2.89
C GLN A 105 -18.62 4.95 -2.60
N LEU A 106 -17.54 5.11 -3.38
CA LEU A 106 -16.31 4.36 -3.15
C LEU A 106 -15.60 4.79 -1.86
N ARG A 107 -15.65 6.08 -1.52
CA ARG A 107 -15.13 6.60 -0.24
C ARG A 107 -15.91 6.02 0.95
N GLU A 108 -17.24 5.98 0.89
CA GLU A 108 -18.07 5.37 1.93
C GLU A 108 -17.74 3.88 2.11
N ALA A 109 -17.55 3.15 1.01
CA ALA A 109 -17.14 1.75 1.08
C ALA A 109 -15.78 1.60 1.81
N TYR A 110 -14.82 2.48 1.51
CA TYR A 110 -13.54 2.53 2.22
C TYR A 110 -13.71 2.80 3.72
N ASP A 111 -14.59 3.71 4.13
CA ASP A 111 -14.80 4.06 5.54
C ASP A 111 -15.27 2.88 6.39
N THR A 112 -15.86 1.84 5.78
CA THR A 112 -16.25 0.61 6.49
C THR A 112 -15.08 -0.35 6.74
N TRP A 113 -14.04 -0.33 5.90
CA TRP A 113 -12.95 -1.31 5.94
C TRP A 113 -12.21 -1.37 7.30
N PRO A 114 -11.86 -0.25 7.97
CA PRO A 114 -11.24 -0.27 9.29
C PRO A 114 -12.00 -1.08 10.36
N ALA A 115 -13.33 -1.19 10.24
CA ALA A 115 -14.14 -1.96 11.19
C ALA A 115 -14.18 -3.46 10.86
N THR A 116 -13.67 -3.87 9.70
CA THR A 116 -13.70 -5.26 9.21
C THR A 116 -12.39 -6.02 9.43
N VAL A 117 -11.32 -5.33 9.85
CA VAL A 117 -10.01 -5.95 10.04
C VAL A 117 -9.89 -6.61 11.43
N PRO A 118 -9.09 -7.68 11.57
CA PRO A 118 -8.77 -8.27 12.86
C PRO A 118 -8.15 -7.25 13.84
N LEU A 119 -8.37 -7.45 15.15
CA LEU A 119 -7.89 -6.54 16.20
C LEU A 119 -6.36 -6.40 16.18
N GLU A 120 -5.64 -7.48 15.88
CA GLU A 120 -4.18 -7.50 15.76
C GLU A 120 -3.65 -6.66 14.59
N TRP A 121 -4.49 -6.37 13.58
CA TRP A 121 -4.12 -5.54 12.44
C TRP A 121 -4.36 -4.06 12.69
N ILE A 122 -5.00 -3.69 13.81
CA ILE A 122 -5.23 -2.29 14.16
C ILE A 122 -3.89 -1.65 14.54
N PRO A 123 -3.52 -0.49 13.94
CA PRO A 123 -2.26 0.19 14.23
C PRO A 123 -2.20 0.62 15.70
N LYS A 124 -1.04 0.43 16.33
CA LYS A 124 -0.84 0.76 17.75
C LYS A 124 0.06 1.98 17.86
N SER A 125 -0.37 2.97 18.63
CA SER A 125 0.48 4.11 19.01
C SER A 125 1.62 3.63 19.92
N VAL A 126 2.85 3.97 19.58
CA VAL A 126 4.06 3.60 20.33
C VAL A 126 4.92 4.78 20.75
N GLY A 127 4.59 5.99 20.29
CA GLY A 127 5.35 7.20 20.63
C GLY A 127 4.72 8.45 20.03
N LEU A 128 5.28 9.60 20.36
CA LEU A 128 4.86 10.91 19.86
C LEU A 128 6.09 11.71 19.46
N ILE A 129 6.08 12.27 18.26
CA ILE A 129 7.07 13.25 17.80
C ILE A 129 6.46 14.63 18.04
N THR A 130 7.11 15.44 18.88
CA THR A 130 6.65 16.79 19.17
C THR A 130 7.21 17.79 18.15
N PRO A 131 6.48 18.88 17.85
CA PRO A 131 7.01 19.96 17.03
C PRO A 131 8.29 20.53 17.63
N LYS A 132 9.30 20.77 16.79
CA LYS A 132 10.47 21.58 17.19
C LYS A 132 10.08 23.05 17.13
N ALA A 133 10.67 23.86 17.99
CA ALA A 133 10.43 25.31 18.04
C ALA A 133 11.09 26.08 16.88
N GLU A 134 11.84 25.42 16.01
CA GLU A 134 12.53 26.01 14.86
C GLU A 134 11.67 25.89 13.60
N ASP A 135 11.60 26.96 12.79
CA ASP A 135 10.87 27.04 11.50
C ASP A 135 11.48 26.16 10.39
N THR A 136 12.21 25.10 10.73
CA THR A 136 12.84 24.19 9.78
C THR A 136 11.96 22.97 9.55
N LEU A 137 11.87 22.54 8.29
CA LEU A 137 11.20 21.30 7.92
C LEU A 137 11.76 20.11 8.71
N PRO A 138 10.90 19.18 9.18
CA PRO A 138 11.34 18.03 9.94
C PRO A 138 12.19 17.08 9.08
N GLN A 139 13.21 16.49 9.70
CA GLN A 139 14.00 15.43 9.07
C GLN A 139 13.17 14.17 8.83
N VAL A 140 13.57 13.35 7.86
CA VAL A 140 12.89 12.08 7.53
C VAL A 140 12.70 11.21 8.77
N GLY A 141 11.46 10.78 8.99
CA GLY A 141 11.02 10.02 10.17
C GLY A 141 10.53 10.89 11.34
N TYR A 142 10.75 12.20 11.31
CA TYR A 142 10.48 13.12 12.43
C TYR A 142 9.33 14.11 12.16
N TRP A 143 8.37 13.76 11.30
CA TRP A 143 7.15 14.57 11.17
C TRP A 143 6.41 14.64 12.52
N PRO A 144 5.98 15.83 13.00
CA PRO A 144 5.26 15.96 14.26
C PRO A 144 3.91 15.21 14.24
N THR A 145 3.89 14.00 14.79
CA THR A 145 2.69 13.15 14.87
C THR A 145 2.92 11.98 15.82
N THR A 146 1.86 11.19 16.05
CA THR A 146 1.96 9.89 16.71
C THR A 146 2.76 8.91 15.85
N ILE A 147 3.60 8.10 16.47
CA ILE A 147 4.29 6.99 15.82
C ILE A 147 3.39 5.76 15.90
N LEU A 148 3.07 5.18 14.75
CA LEU A 148 2.26 3.96 14.66
C LEU A 148 3.14 2.75 14.39
N SER A 149 2.88 1.68 15.13
CA SER A 149 3.38 0.34 14.86
C SER A 149 2.28 -0.54 14.27
N TYR A 150 2.69 -1.57 13.54
CA TYR A 150 1.82 -2.51 12.86
C TYR A 150 2.25 -3.93 13.19
N TYR A 151 1.38 -4.90 12.88
CA TYR A 151 1.69 -6.33 13.03
C TYR A 151 2.94 -6.73 12.23
N ASP A 152 2.99 -6.34 10.96
CA ASP A 152 4.13 -6.48 10.08
C ASP A 152 4.13 -5.37 9.00
N LEU A 153 5.16 -5.36 8.13
CA LEU A 153 5.29 -4.41 7.02
C LEU A 153 4.18 -4.58 5.97
N TYR A 154 3.61 -5.78 5.82
CA TYR A 154 2.50 -6.02 4.90
C TYR A 154 1.23 -5.33 5.39
N ILE A 155 0.87 -5.48 6.66
CA ILE A 155 -0.27 -4.80 7.27
C ILE A 155 -0.08 -3.28 7.26
N ALA A 156 1.13 -2.78 7.52
CA ALA A 156 1.45 -1.36 7.36
C ALA A 156 1.17 -0.88 5.92
N SER A 157 1.54 -1.69 4.91
CA SER A 157 1.28 -1.37 3.51
C SER A 157 -0.21 -1.37 3.17
N LEU A 158 -1.01 -2.28 3.73
CA LEU A 158 -2.46 -2.32 3.53
C LEU A 158 -3.11 -1.03 4.03
N TRP A 159 -2.80 -0.64 5.27
CA TRP A 159 -3.30 0.61 5.85
C TRP A 159 -2.89 1.83 5.03
N ASN A 160 -1.64 1.88 4.56
CA ASN A 160 -1.18 2.99 3.72
C ASN A 160 -1.82 3.00 2.33
N ASN A 161 -2.10 1.83 1.74
CA ASN A 161 -2.83 1.75 0.48
C ASN A 161 -4.29 2.17 0.64
N TYR A 162 -4.94 1.81 1.74
CA TYR A 162 -6.26 2.29 2.13
C TYR A 162 -6.29 3.83 2.23
N ARG A 163 -5.40 4.42 3.05
CA ARG A 163 -5.31 5.89 3.24
C ARG A 163 -5.05 6.61 1.93
N LYS A 164 -4.13 6.07 1.12
CA LYS A 164 -3.84 6.56 -0.24
C LYS A 164 -5.09 6.57 -1.12
N ALA A 165 -5.86 5.48 -1.13
CA ALA A 165 -7.06 5.40 -1.94
C ALA A 165 -8.13 6.40 -1.47
N ALA A 166 -8.31 6.55 -0.16
CA ALA A 166 -9.19 7.56 0.42
C ALA A 166 -8.77 9.00 0.01
N LEU A 167 -7.47 9.33 0.07
CA LEU A 167 -6.95 10.61 -0.41
C LEU A 167 -7.22 10.86 -1.90
N LEU A 168 -7.09 9.83 -2.74
CA LEU A 168 -7.42 9.95 -4.16
C LEU A 168 -8.92 10.22 -4.37
N MET A 169 -9.81 9.58 -3.60
CA MET A 169 -11.25 9.84 -3.68
C MET A 169 -11.58 11.25 -3.22
N LEU A 170 -11.04 11.69 -2.08
CA LEU A 170 -11.20 13.05 -1.57
C LEU A 170 -10.73 14.09 -2.60
N SER A 171 -9.62 13.83 -3.29
CA SER A 171 -9.12 14.71 -4.36
C SER A 171 -10.08 14.81 -5.54
N ILE A 172 -10.66 13.68 -5.98
CA ILE A 172 -11.65 13.67 -7.07
C ILE A 172 -12.91 14.43 -6.64
N ILE A 173 -13.44 14.14 -5.45
CA ILE A 173 -14.63 14.77 -4.88
C ILE A 173 -14.46 16.29 -4.80
N LEU A 174 -13.32 16.74 -4.26
CA LEU A 174 -13.01 18.16 -4.11
C LEU A 174 -12.88 18.87 -5.46
N ARG A 175 -12.17 18.27 -6.42
CA ARG A 175 -12.02 18.83 -7.78
C ARG A 175 -13.35 18.91 -8.52
N CYS A 176 -14.20 17.88 -8.41
CA CYS A 176 -15.56 17.94 -8.96
C CYS A 176 -16.39 19.05 -8.29
N HIS A 177 -16.32 19.18 -6.97
CA HIS A 177 -17.05 20.22 -6.24
C HIS A 177 -16.70 21.62 -6.75
N TYR A 178 -15.41 21.94 -6.86
CA TYR A 178 -14.97 23.23 -7.40
C TYR A 178 -15.41 23.46 -8.85
N ARG A 179 -15.36 22.43 -9.70
CA ARG A 179 -15.82 22.53 -11.09
C ARG A 179 -17.33 22.73 -11.23
N ILE A 180 -18.12 22.14 -10.34
CA ILE A 180 -19.60 22.23 -10.36
C ILE A 180 -20.07 23.56 -9.79
N ASN A 181 -19.50 23.98 -8.65
CA ASN A 181 -20.00 25.13 -7.88
C ASN A 181 -19.23 26.44 -8.13
N GLY A 182 -18.06 26.39 -8.78
CA GLY A 182 -17.18 27.55 -8.93
C GLY A 182 -16.73 28.10 -7.57
N ASP A 183 -16.69 29.43 -7.45
CA ASP A 183 -16.29 30.16 -6.22
C ASP A 183 -17.37 30.15 -5.12
N LEU A 184 -18.54 29.57 -5.37
CA LEU A 184 -19.61 29.43 -4.36
C LEU A 184 -19.32 28.23 -3.43
N SER A 185 -18.12 28.19 -2.85
CA SER A 185 -17.66 27.08 -2.02
C SER A 185 -18.46 26.98 -0.72
N ASP A 186 -19.03 25.81 -0.46
CA ASP A 186 -19.60 25.47 0.83
C ASP A 186 -18.47 25.27 1.86
N ARG A 187 -18.28 26.26 2.74
CA ARG A 187 -17.25 26.23 3.79
C ARG A 187 -17.39 25.02 4.71
N ILE A 188 -18.60 24.50 4.92
CA ILE A 188 -18.84 23.34 5.77
C ILE A 188 -18.32 22.08 5.07
N PHE A 189 -18.61 21.94 3.78
CA PHE A 189 -18.09 20.87 2.94
C PHE A 189 -16.55 20.89 2.89
N GLU A 190 -15.95 22.05 2.60
CA GLU A 190 -14.49 22.19 2.53
C GLU A 190 -13.82 21.81 3.85
N TYR A 191 -14.36 22.29 4.98
CA TYR A 191 -13.85 21.95 6.30
C TYR A 191 -13.92 20.44 6.58
N SER A 192 -15.02 19.78 6.22
CA SER A 192 -15.15 18.33 6.37
C SER A 192 -14.12 17.57 5.53
N ILE A 193 -13.96 17.96 4.26
CA ILE A 193 -12.99 17.34 3.36
C ILE A 193 -11.57 17.55 3.88
N GLN A 194 -11.23 18.74 4.35
CA GLN A 194 -9.91 19.05 4.90
C GLN A 194 -9.59 18.22 6.14
N LYS A 195 -10.57 18.04 7.04
CA LYS A 195 -10.42 17.18 8.22
C LYS A 195 -10.09 15.73 7.82
N ASP A 196 -10.74 15.21 6.79
CA ASP A 196 -10.47 13.86 6.31
C ASP A 196 -9.10 13.77 5.63
N ILE A 197 -8.71 14.77 4.84
CA ILE A 197 -7.39 14.86 4.24
C ILE A 197 -6.31 14.81 5.32
N LEU A 198 -6.44 15.60 6.38
CA LEU A 198 -5.52 15.62 7.51
C LEU A 198 -5.43 14.24 8.16
N LYS A 199 -6.56 13.64 8.52
CA LYS A 199 -6.63 12.30 9.14
C LYS A 199 -5.91 11.23 8.31
N GLN A 200 -6.16 11.18 7.00
CA GLN A 200 -5.53 10.17 6.14
C GLN A 200 -4.03 10.43 5.95
N SER A 201 -3.64 11.70 5.84
CA SER A 201 -2.25 12.12 5.67
C SER A 201 -1.42 11.85 6.92
N GLU A 202 -1.94 12.20 8.10
CA GLU A 202 -1.35 11.89 9.41
C GLU A 202 -1.09 10.40 9.54
N GLY A 203 -2.08 9.55 9.24
CA GLY A 203 -1.90 8.10 9.33
C GLY A 203 -0.79 7.56 8.42
N ILE A 204 -0.54 8.19 7.26
CA ILE A 204 0.58 7.85 6.38
C ILE A 204 1.90 8.27 7.04
N VAL A 205 2.05 9.52 7.49
CA VAL A 205 3.31 9.98 8.09
C VAL A 205 3.64 9.28 9.41
N SER A 206 2.62 8.94 10.20
CA SER A 206 2.77 8.15 11.42
C SER A 206 3.34 6.76 11.19
N SER A 207 3.20 6.22 9.96
CA SER A 207 3.74 4.90 9.60
C SER A 207 5.21 4.93 9.18
N ILE A 208 5.76 6.11 8.87
CA ILE A 208 7.10 6.25 8.29
C ILE A 208 8.18 5.66 9.19
N PRO A 209 8.22 5.94 10.51
CA PRO A 209 9.22 5.34 11.38
C PRO A 209 9.18 3.80 11.33
N TYR A 210 8.00 3.21 11.44
CA TYR A 210 7.82 1.75 11.38
C TYR A 210 8.31 1.14 10.06
N LEU A 211 8.05 1.81 8.93
CA LEU A 211 8.40 1.32 7.60
C LEU A 211 9.88 1.49 7.26
N LEU A 212 10.54 2.52 7.80
CA LEU A 212 11.87 2.93 7.35
C LEU A 212 12.99 2.61 8.34
N THR A 213 12.70 2.46 9.64
CA THR A 213 13.73 2.23 10.66
C THR A 213 14.08 0.74 10.79
N ALA A 214 15.33 0.44 11.16
CA ALA A 214 15.77 -0.91 11.51
C ALA A 214 15.24 -1.35 12.89
N ASP A 215 15.14 -0.40 13.82
CA ASP A 215 14.72 -0.64 15.19
C ASP A 215 13.78 0.48 15.63
N LEU A 216 12.49 0.15 15.77
CA LEU A 216 11.45 1.11 16.14
C LEU A 216 11.51 1.48 17.62
N PRO A 217 11.63 0.54 18.58
CA PRO A 217 11.87 0.88 19.98
C PRO A 217 13.03 1.86 20.18
N ALA A 218 14.19 1.60 19.56
CA ALA A 218 15.35 2.49 19.65
C ALA A 218 15.06 3.86 19.01
N PHE A 219 14.35 3.89 17.87
CA PHE A 219 13.93 5.14 17.25
C PHE A 219 13.03 5.97 18.17
N VAL A 220 12.03 5.36 18.81
CA VAL A 220 11.10 6.03 19.73
C VAL A 220 11.85 6.61 20.93
N GLU A 221 12.76 5.83 21.53
CA GLU A 221 13.59 6.30 22.65
C GLU A 221 14.47 7.50 22.25
N ASN A 222 15.05 7.42 21.05
CA ASN A 222 15.93 8.47 20.51
C ASN A 222 15.17 9.73 20.09
N ALA A 223 13.93 9.61 19.62
CA ALA A 223 13.09 10.76 19.29
C ALA A 223 12.88 11.67 20.50
N ALA A 224 12.81 11.10 21.72
CA ALA A 224 12.73 11.85 22.96
C ALA A 224 14.05 12.56 23.36
N LYS A 225 15.21 12.06 22.89
CA LYS A 225 16.55 12.49 23.32
C LYS A 225 17.24 13.48 22.35
N ARG A 226 16.52 13.97 21.33
CA ARG A 226 16.98 14.81 20.20
C ARG A 226 17.67 14.00 19.08
N SER A 227 17.11 14.18 17.88
CA SER A 227 17.16 13.38 16.65
C SER A 227 18.54 12.89 16.17
N PRO A 228 18.95 11.64 16.46
CA PRO A 228 19.94 10.98 15.61
C PRO A 228 19.32 10.66 14.24
N PRO A 229 20.13 10.47 13.19
CA PRO A 229 19.62 10.05 11.89
C PRO A 229 18.91 8.69 11.99
N ILE A 230 17.81 8.54 11.23
CA ILE A 230 17.12 7.26 11.09
C ILE A 230 18.08 6.20 10.52
N ILE A 231 18.14 5.03 11.17
CA ILE A 231 18.92 3.89 10.70
C ILE A 231 18.03 3.09 9.75
N PRO A 232 18.41 2.89 8.47
CA PRO A 232 17.57 2.20 7.50
C PRO A 232 17.31 0.75 7.89
N GLY A 233 16.03 0.39 7.91
CA GLY A 233 15.55 -0.98 8.07
C GLY A 233 15.56 -1.76 6.76
N GLN A 234 14.68 -2.76 6.69
CA GLN A 234 14.58 -3.61 5.50
C GLN A 234 14.10 -2.81 4.28
N PRO A 235 14.76 -2.91 3.11
CA PRO A 235 14.36 -2.20 1.89
C PRO A 235 12.89 -2.39 1.49
N ILE A 236 12.29 -3.54 1.84
CA ILE A 236 10.88 -3.82 1.55
C ILE A 236 9.93 -2.77 2.16
N GLY A 237 10.24 -2.17 3.32
CA GLY A 237 9.43 -1.10 3.90
C GLY A 237 9.47 0.20 3.08
N GLY A 238 10.63 0.55 2.52
CA GLY A 238 10.77 1.64 1.55
C GLY A 238 10.00 1.36 0.27
N LEU A 239 10.08 0.13 -0.24
CA LEU A 239 9.38 -0.30 -1.46
C LEU A 239 7.85 -0.23 -1.30
N LEU A 240 7.33 -0.70 -0.16
CA LEU A 240 5.90 -0.71 0.15
C LEU A 240 5.32 0.70 0.42
N SER A 241 6.14 1.65 0.88
CA SER A 241 5.71 3.03 1.17
C SER A 241 5.85 3.98 -0.01
N MET A 242 6.76 3.70 -0.94
CA MET A 242 7.16 4.58 -2.06
C MET A 242 5.97 5.20 -2.79
N HIS A 243 5.02 4.38 -3.23
CA HIS A 243 3.88 4.89 -4.00
C HIS A 243 2.93 5.75 -3.16
N THR A 244 2.74 5.43 -1.88
CA THR A 244 1.88 6.22 -0.99
C THR A 244 2.51 7.58 -0.71
N LEU A 245 3.83 7.62 -0.48
CA LEU A 245 4.57 8.88 -0.33
C LEU A 245 4.53 9.72 -1.60
N PHE A 246 4.62 9.10 -2.78
CA PHE A 246 4.49 9.83 -4.05
C PHE A 246 3.11 10.47 -4.22
N VAL A 247 2.03 9.75 -3.90
CA VAL A 247 0.68 10.34 -3.94
C VAL A 247 0.58 11.51 -2.96
N LEU A 248 1.06 11.35 -1.73
CA LEU A 248 1.07 12.42 -0.74
C LEU A 248 1.86 13.65 -1.22
N ALA A 249 3.01 13.44 -1.88
CA ALA A 249 3.87 14.49 -2.41
C ALA A 249 3.28 15.26 -3.62
N THR A 250 2.28 14.72 -4.31
CA THR A 250 1.78 15.25 -5.59
C THR A 250 0.35 15.77 -5.55
N LEU A 251 -0.43 15.43 -4.53
CA LEU A 251 -1.81 15.90 -4.42
C LEU A 251 -1.86 17.40 -4.04
N PRO A 252 -2.59 18.24 -4.80
CA PRO A 252 -2.56 19.70 -4.60
C PRO A 252 -3.27 20.16 -3.32
N MET A 253 -4.14 19.33 -2.75
CA MET A 253 -4.85 19.60 -1.49
C MET A 253 -4.02 19.31 -0.23
N ILE A 254 -2.81 18.77 -0.40
CA ILE A 254 -1.88 18.51 0.70
C ILE A 254 -1.02 19.75 0.95
N GLU A 255 -0.85 20.10 2.21
CA GLU A 255 0.00 21.23 2.65
C GLU A 255 1.42 21.13 2.08
N GLU A 256 1.99 22.26 1.66
CA GLU A 256 3.28 22.25 0.94
C GLU A 256 4.41 21.63 1.77
N GLU A 257 4.46 21.93 3.06
CA GLU A 257 5.48 21.37 3.97
C GLU A 257 5.42 19.85 4.00
N LEU A 258 4.22 19.27 4.05
CA LEU A 258 4.02 17.84 4.04
C LEU A 258 4.37 17.24 2.67
N ARG A 259 4.09 17.95 1.58
CA ARG A 259 4.52 17.51 0.23
C ARG A 259 6.03 17.49 0.11
N ILE A 260 6.73 18.52 0.61
CA ILE A 260 8.19 18.56 0.61
C ILE A 260 8.74 17.42 1.46
N TYR A 261 8.23 17.25 2.68
CA TYR A 261 8.64 16.17 3.57
C TYR A 261 8.45 14.77 2.93
N ALA A 262 7.34 14.54 2.23
CA ALA A 262 7.11 13.29 1.51
C ALA A 262 8.12 13.06 0.37
N ARG A 263 8.54 14.12 -0.33
CA ARG A 263 9.63 14.06 -1.34
C ARG A 263 10.97 13.77 -0.69
N ASP A 264 11.26 14.36 0.47
CA ASP A 264 12.49 14.09 1.22
C ASP A 264 12.54 12.63 1.69
N CYS A 265 11.41 12.08 2.14
CA CYS A 265 11.30 10.66 2.48
C CYS A 265 11.59 9.77 1.26
N LEU A 266 11.05 10.10 0.08
CA LEU A 266 11.34 9.37 -1.16
C LEU A 266 12.82 9.45 -1.56
N ALA A 267 13.42 10.63 -1.48
CA ALA A 267 14.84 10.83 -1.78
C ALA A 267 15.71 10.01 -0.80
N TRP A 268 15.36 10.03 0.48
CA TRP A 268 16.04 9.28 1.52
C TRP A 268 15.93 7.77 1.31
N ILE A 269 14.74 7.24 0.97
CA ILE A 269 14.54 5.83 0.64
C ILE A 269 15.48 5.41 -0.51
N GLY A 270 15.56 6.22 -1.57
CA GLY A 270 16.42 5.89 -2.69
C GLY A 270 17.91 5.92 -2.35
N ALA A 271 18.35 6.88 -1.51
CA ALA A 271 19.74 7.01 -1.10
C ALA A 271 20.18 5.96 -0.05
N HIS A 272 19.31 5.57 0.87
CA HIS A 272 19.68 4.75 2.05
C HIS A 272 19.16 3.31 2.00
N MET A 273 18.14 3.02 1.19
CA MET A 273 17.57 1.67 1.05
C MET A 273 17.81 1.05 -0.33
N GLY A 274 18.56 1.72 -1.21
CA GLY A 274 18.94 1.20 -2.53
C GLY A 274 17.81 1.17 -3.58
N ILE A 275 16.73 1.94 -3.38
CA ILE A 275 15.56 1.95 -4.27
C ILE A 275 15.64 3.17 -5.19
N GLY A 276 16.41 3.08 -6.28
CA GLY A 276 16.64 4.22 -7.19
C GLY A 276 15.37 4.84 -7.78
N GLN A 277 14.28 4.06 -7.91
CA GLN A 277 12.98 4.60 -8.33
C GLN A 277 12.41 5.63 -7.36
N ALA A 278 12.67 5.50 -6.05
CA ALA A 278 12.21 6.47 -5.06
C ALA A 278 12.91 7.84 -5.28
N THR A 279 14.19 7.86 -5.63
CA THR A 279 14.91 9.09 -6.01
C THR A 279 14.37 9.73 -7.29
N VAL A 280 13.86 8.92 -8.22
CA VAL A 280 13.21 9.44 -9.42
C VAL A 280 11.87 10.08 -9.05
N LEU A 281 11.06 9.40 -8.23
CA LEU A 281 9.75 9.88 -7.78
C LEU A 281 9.83 11.14 -6.91
N SER A 282 10.91 11.32 -6.12
CA SER A 282 11.09 12.52 -5.29
C SER A 282 11.23 13.81 -6.10
N LYS A 283 11.61 13.71 -7.38
CA LYS A 283 11.83 14.87 -8.27
C LYS A 283 10.59 15.31 -9.03
N TYR A 284 9.54 14.50 -9.04
CA TYR A 284 8.30 14.79 -9.75
C TYR A 284 7.30 15.53 -8.87
N THR A 285 6.58 16.49 -9.45
CA THR A 285 5.63 17.35 -8.73
C THR A 285 4.18 17.16 -9.17
N LYS A 286 3.91 16.34 -10.20
CA LYS A 286 2.57 16.16 -10.77
C LYS A 286 2.16 14.70 -10.84
N LEU A 287 0.91 14.43 -10.46
CA LEU A 287 0.30 13.10 -10.50
C LEU A 287 0.10 12.57 -11.93
N ASN A 288 0.06 13.43 -12.95
CA ASN A 288 -0.09 13.00 -14.35
C ASN A 288 1.13 12.26 -14.93
N GLN A 289 2.30 12.34 -14.27
CA GLN A 289 3.51 11.60 -14.61
C GLN A 289 3.53 10.17 -14.03
N PHE A 290 2.47 9.79 -13.30
CA PHE A 290 2.30 8.52 -12.60
C PHE A 290 2.11 7.28 -13.48
N GLN A 291 1.87 7.43 -14.80
CA GLN A 291 1.88 6.26 -15.70
C GLN A 291 3.21 5.49 -15.59
N TYR A 292 4.34 6.20 -15.38
CA TYR A 292 5.63 5.59 -15.06
C TYR A 292 5.70 4.91 -13.68
N ALA A 293 4.98 5.41 -12.68
CA ALA A 293 4.93 4.82 -11.33
C ALA A 293 3.98 3.60 -11.24
N THR A 294 3.02 3.50 -12.16
CA THR A 294 2.08 2.38 -12.22
C THR A 294 2.79 1.12 -12.76
N GLU A 295 3.76 1.29 -13.66
CA GLU A 295 4.64 0.20 -14.12
C GLU A 295 5.53 -0.35 -12.99
N ALA A 296 5.88 0.46 -11.98
CA ALA A 296 6.60 0.00 -10.80
C ALA A 296 5.79 -0.97 -9.91
N ARG A 297 4.44 -0.97 -9.99
CA ARG A 297 3.65 -2.03 -9.35
C ARG A 297 3.99 -3.39 -9.94
N VAL A 298 4.32 -3.51 -11.22
CA VAL A 298 4.68 -4.81 -11.80
C VAL A 298 5.94 -5.40 -11.15
N ILE A 299 6.89 -4.57 -10.71
CA ILE A 299 8.18 -4.99 -10.14
C ILE A 299 8.03 -5.55 -8.71
N ILE A 300 7.18 -4.94 -7.88
CA ILE A 300 6.88 -5.46 -6.52
C ILE A 300 6.31 -6.89 -6.61
N TRP A 301 5.55 -7.17 -7.66
CA TRP A 301 4.86 -8.44 -7.86
C TRP A 301 5.75 -9.53 -8.45
N THR A 302 6.76 -9.16 -9.23
CA THR A 302 7.73 -10.15 -9.75
C THR A 302 8.73 -10.57 -8.66
N GLY A 303 9.05 -9.68 -7.72
CA GLY A 303 9.98 -9.96 -6.63
C GLY A 303 9.43 -10.81 -5.48
N MET A 304 8.10 -10.85 -5.28
CA MET A 304 7.47 -11.74 -4.29
C MET A 304 7.12 -13.14 -4.85
N LEU A 305 7.53 -13.44 -6.10
CA LEU A 305 7.31 -14.73 -6.78
C LEU A 305 8.59 -15.56 -6.96
N ILE A 306 9.71 -15.19 -6.32
CA ILE A 306 10.97 -15.96 -6.31
C ILE A 306 11.24 -16.48 -4.91
#